data_AF-A0A9X2W1G4-F1
#
_entry.id   AF-A0A9X2W1G4-F1
#
_cell.length_a   1.000
_cell.length_b   1.000
_cell.length_c   1.000
_cell.angle_alpha   90.00
_cell.angle_beta   90.00
_cell.angle_gamma   90.00
#
_symmetry.space_group_name_H-M   'P 1'
#
loop_
_entity.id
_entity.type
_entity.pdbx_description
1 polymer ?
#
loop_
_entity_poly.entity_id
_entity_poly.type
_entity_poly.pdbx_seq_one_letter_code
_entity_poly.pdbx_strand_id
1 'polypeptide(L)'
;MSGLAVVDDVFAPALCRWLLGEARRFYTEEGGFPDSNALWHPDLQRGEEPVRVHRLNERAAGIVCAFLREGGMLEPGEANVLFHAWPVGSFIPWHRDGKHGGAATVYLNERWEPEWGGLFLHRASKGARPSVVVPRFNRGLRNDSGIDHCTTPVLPGAPEPRFSLQVFRRRDAGAGGA
;
A
#
# COMPACT_ATOMS: atom_id res chain seq x y z
N MET A 1 -11.94 16.53 -9.72
CA MET A 1 -11.31 15.42 -10.46
C MET A 1 -10.78 14.44 -9.43
N SER A 2 -11.57 13.42 -9.12
CA SER A 2 -11.14 12.35 -8.20
C SER A 2 -10.43 11.27 -9.01
N GLY A 3 -9.21 10.90 -8.66
CA GLY A 3 -8.35 10.10 -9.54
C GLY A 3 -7.21 9.38 -8.83
N LEU A 4 -6.83 8.25 -9.42
CA LEU A 4 -5.62 7.52 -9.07
C LEU A 4 -4.47 8.22 -9.80
N ALA A 5 -3.49 8.72 -9.07
CA ALA A 5 -2.24 9.15 -9.67
C ALA A 5 -1.21 8.03 -9.52
N VAL A 6 -0.48 7.74 -10.60
CA VAL A 6 0.66 6.83 -10.62
C VAL A 6 1.91 7.68 -10.79
N VAL A 7 2.86 7.54 -9.89
CA VAL A 7 4.11 8.32 -9.88
C VAL A 7 5.27 7.33 -9.80
N ASP A 8 6.22 7.43 -10.72
CA ASP A 8 7.47 6.67 -10.62
C ASP A 8 8.52 7.52 -9.90
N ASP A 9 9.53 6.85 -9.33
CA ASP A 9 10.63 7.48 -8.60
C ASP A 9 10.23 8.35 -7.39
N VAL A 10 9.28 7.85 -6.58
CA VAL A 10 8.71 8.58 -5.42
C VAL A 10 9.77 9.03 -4.42
N PHE A 11 10.73 8.16 -4.10
CA PHE A 11 11.82 8.48 -3.19
C PHE A 11 13.15 8.52 -3.94
N ALA A 12 14.17 9.14 -3.34
CA ALA A 12 15.54 8.89 -3.75
C ALA A 12 15.81 7.36 -3.72
N PRO A 13 16.45 6.76 -4.74
CA PRO A 13 16.62 5.31 -4.81
C PRO A 13 17.29 4.69 -3.57
N ALA A 14 18.25 5.40 -2.95
CA ALA A 14 18.90 4.97 -1.72
C ALA A 14 17.91 4.86 -0.54
N LEU A 15 16.99 5.81 -0.41
CA LEU A 15 15.94 5.77 0.62
C LEU A 15 14.96 4.62 0.37
N CYS A 16 14.52 4.43 -0.88
CA CYS A 16 13.61 3.33 -1.21
C CYS A 16 14.24 1.95 -0.93
N ARG A 17 15.52 1.77 -1.27
CA ARG A 17 16.27 0.55 -0.92
C ARG A 17 16.44 0.37 0.59
N TRP A 18 16.70 1.44 1.32
CA TRP A 18 16.78 1.37 2.78
C TRP A 18 15.44 0.94 3.40
N LEU A 19 14.32 1.50 2.92
CA LEU A 19 12.97 1.10 3.34
C LEU A 19 12.67 -0.37 3.01
N LEU A 20 13.07 -0.85 1.82
CA LEU A 20 12.97 -2.28 1.47
C LEU A 20 13.82 -3.16 2.41
N GLY A 21 15.05 -2.73 2.72
CA GLY A 21 15.94 -3.43 3.65
C GLY A 21 15.31 -3.58 5.04
N GLU A 22 14.72 -2.51 5.56
CA GLU A 22 13.98 -2.53 6.83
C GLU A 22 12.75 -3.44 6.77
N ALA A 23 11.96 -3.37 5.70
CA ALA A 23 10.80 -4.25 5.53
C ALA A 23 11.20 -5.74 5.51
N ARG A 24 12.29 -6.08 4.82
CA ARG A 24 12.85 -7.45 4.80
C ARG A 24 13.37 -7.87 6.17
N ARG A 25 14.10 -6.99 6.87
CA ARG A 25 14.59 -7.23 8.22
C ARG A 25 13.44 -7.56 9.18
N PHE A 26 12.42 -6.70 9.23
CA PHE A 26 11.21 -6.94 10.02
C PHE A 26 10.48 -8.23 9.62
N TYR A 27 10.50 -8.61 8.34
CA TYR A 27 9.83 -9.83 7.90
C TYR A 27 10.50 -11.10 8.41
N THR A 28 11.83 -11.07 8.58
CA THR A 28 12.62 -12.19 9.09
C THR A 28 12.74 -12.22 10.62
N GLU A 29 12.53 -11.09 11.29
CA GLU A 29 12.58 -10.99 12.75
C GLU A 29 11.30 -11.53 13.40
N GLU A 30 11.45 -12.26 14.50
CA GLU A 30 10.32 -12.68 15.32
C GLU A 30 9.57 -11.45 15.86
N GLY A 31 8.26 -11.39 15.63
CA GLY A 31 7.44 -10.25 16.01
C GLY A 31 7.65 -8.98 15.17
N GLY A 32 8.48 -9.03 14.11
CA GLY A 32 8.77 -7.86 13.28
C GLY A 32 7.57 -7.40 12.44
N PHE A 33 6.56 -8.23 12.21
CA PHE A 33 5.24 -7.82 11.74
C PHE A 33 4.17 -8.25 12.77
N PRO A 34 3.87 -7.40 13.77
CA PRO A 34 3.02 -7.78 14.90
C PRO A 34 1.53 -7.88 14.53
N ASP A 35 1.11 -7.26 13.43
CA ASP A 35 -0.27 -7.20 12.99
C ASP A 35 -0.48 -7.92 11.64
N SER A 36 -1.74 -8.08 11.25
CA SER A 36 -2.12 -8.59 9.93
C SER A 36 -3.43 -7.98 9.43
N ASN A 37 -3.89 -8.42 8.26
CA ASN A 37 -5.22 -8.10 7.76
C ASN A 37 -6.37 -8.64 8.63
N ALA A 38 -6.12 -9.41 9.69
CA ALA A 38 -7.14 -9.82 10.66
C ALA A 38 -7.86 -8.64 11.35
N LEU A 39 -7.25 -7.46 11.37
CA LEU A 39 -7.85 -6.23 11.90
C LEU A 39 -8.64 -5.42 10.84
N TRP A 40 -8.69 -5.90 9.58
CA TRP A 40 -9.44 -5.23 8.51
C TRP A 40 -10.93 -5.61 8.57
N HIS A 41 -11.76 -4.96 7.75
CA HIS A 41 -13.18 -5.35 7.64
C HIS A 41 -13.27 -6.83 7.22
N PRO A 42 -14.18 -7.65 7.78
CA PRO A 42 -14.25 -9.10 7.51
C PRO A 42 -14.32 -9.47 6.02
N ASP A 43 -14.94 -8.62 5.19
CA ASP A 43 -15.00 -8.83 3.73
C ASP A 43 -13.65 -8.71 3.02
N LEU A 44 -12.66 -8.07 3.67
CA LEU A 44 -11.31 -7.90 3.16
C LEU A 44 -10.35 -8.98 3.68
N GLN A 45 -10.80 -9.80 4.63
CA GLN A 45 -10.04 -10.92 5.20
C GLN A 45 -10.22 -12.13 4.29
N ARG A 46 -9.45 -12.15 3.21
CA ARG A 46 -9.41 -13.23 2.21
C ARG A 46 -7.95 -13.56 1.89
N GLY A 47 -7.74 -14.69 1.23
CA GLY A 47 -6.41 -15.21 0.94
C GLY A 47 -6.10 -16.46 1.76
N GLU A 48 -5.18 -17.26 1.26
CA GLU A 48 -4.65 -18.43 1.99
C GLU A 48 -3.66 -18.00 3.05
N GLU A 49 -2.92 -16.92 2.78
CA GLU A 49 -1.96 -16.31 3.69
C GLU A 49 -2.37 -14.88 4.06
N PRO A 50 -2.25 -14.49 5.33
CA PRO A 50 -2.56 -13.13 5.76
C PRO A 50 -1.53 -12.12 5.24
N VAL A 51 -2.02 -10.91 4.94
CA VAL A 51 -1.13 -9.77 4.73
C VAL A 51 -0.56 -9.38 6.08
N ARG A 52 0.76 -9.34 6.20
CA ARG A 52 1.42 -8.93 7.45
C ARG A 52 1.57 -7.41 7.48
N VAL A 53 1.32 -6.81 8.64
CA VAL A 53 1.34 -5.36 8.83
C VAL A 53 2.33 -4.96 9.94
N HIS A 54 3.19 -3.98 9.65
CA HIS A 54 4.06 -3.36 10.62
C HIS A 54 3.86 -1.84 10.57
N ARG A 55 3.51 -1.22 11.70
CA ARG A 55 3.38 0.23 11.79
C ARG A 55 4.73 0.86 12.09
N LEU A 56 5.13 1.83 11.27
CA LEU A 56 6.34 2.61 11.56
C LEU A 56 6.15 3.46 12.82
N ASN A 57 7.21 3.61 13.61
CA ASN A 57 7.25 4.57 14.70
C ASN A 57 7.14 6.02 14.19
N GLU A 58 6.82 6.95 15.10
CA GLU A 58 6.55 8.36 14.76
C GLU A 58 7.70 9.04 14.00
N ARG A 59 8.95 8.72 14.36
CA ARG A 59 10.13 9.31 13.71
C ARG A 59 10.24 8.86 12.26
N ALA A 60 10.18 7.56 12.00
CA ALA A 60 10.27 7.01 10.65
C ALA A 60 9.05 7.41 9.80
N ALA A 61 7.85 7.36 10.39
CA ALA A 61 6.62 7.82 9.74
C ALA A 61 6.69 9.30 9.37
N GLY A 62 7.24 10.16 10.25
CA GLY A 62 7.42 11.59 10.00
C GLY A 62 8.32 11.87 8.79
N ILE A 63 9.45 11.16 8.68
CA ILE A 63 10.37 11.27 7.54
C ILE A 63 9.68 10.84 6.24
N VAL A 64 9.02 9.67 6.23
CA VAL A 64 8.31 9.18 5.04
C VAL A 64 7.21 10.17 4.61
N CYS A 65 6.41 10.66 5.56
CA CYS A 65 5.37 11.65 5.28
C CYS A 65 5.93 12.96 4.73
N ALA A 66 7.10 13.42 5.17
CA ALA A 66 7.73 14.63 4.64
C ALA A 66 8.05 14.47 3.15
N PHE A 67 8.73 13.38 2.76
CA PHE A 67 9.04 13.10 1.36
C PHE A 67 7.79 12.93 0.49
N LEU A 68 6.78 12.22 0.99
CA LEU A 68 5.53 12.02 0.23
C LEU A 68 4.77 13.34 0.04
N ARG A 69 4.81 14.27 1.00
CA ARG A 69 4.18 15.60 0.85
C ARG A 69 4.94 16.46 -0.16
N GLU A 70 6.26 16.49 -0.09
CA GLU A 70 7.10 17.20 -1.04
C GLU A 70 6.88 16.71 -2.48
N GLY A 71 6.72 15.39 -2.66
CA GLY A 71 6.41 14.77 -3.95
C GLY A 71 4.93 14.84 -4.36
N GLY A 72 4.05 15.53 -3.62
CA GLY A 72 2.63 15.64 -3.93
C GLY A 72 1.82 14.34 -3.81
N MET A 73 2.39 13.32 -3.15
CA MET A 73 1.77 12.01 -2.94
C MET A 73 0.88 11.95 -1.69
N LEU A 74 1.05 12.90 -0.78
CA LEU A 74 0.30 12.96 0.48
C LEU A 74 -0.08 14.41 0.79
N GLU A 75 -1.35 14.65 1.08
CA GLU A 75 -1.83 15.95 1.55
C GLU A 75 -1.43 16.19 3.03
N PRO A 76 -1.38 17.46 3.50
CA PRO A 76 -1.16 17.77 4.91
C PRO A 76 -2.16 17.06 5.86
N GLY A 77 -1.73 16.82 7.10
CA GLY A 77 -2.56 16.19 8.14
C GLY A 77 -1.95 14.91 8.72
N GLU A 78 -2.59 14.37 9.75
CA GLU A 78 -2.14 13.13 10.41
C GLU A 78 -2.27 11.92 9.46
N ALA A 79 -1.25 11.07 9.45
CA ALA A 79 -1.24 9.86 8.64
C ALA A 79 -0.56 8.70 9.38
N ASN A 80 -1.09 7.50 9.17
CA ASN A 80 -0.44 6.25 9.58
C ASN A 80 0.43 5.74 8.43
N VAL A 81 1.65 5.31 8.74
CA VAL A 81 2.58 4.72 7.78
C VAL A 81 2.84 3.28 8.17
N LEU A 82 2.57 2.36 7.24
CA LEU A 82 2.59 0.92 7.47
C LEU A 82 3.47 0.26 6.41
N PHE A 83 4.34 -0.67 6.82
CA PHE A 83 4.81 -1.69 5.91
C PHE A 83 3.74 -2.77 5.79
N HIS A 84 3.45 -3.16 4.55
CA HIS A 84 2.70 -4.37 4.24
C HIS A 84 3.61 -5.37 3.54
N ALA A 85 3.64 -6.59 4.07
CA ALA A 85 4.26 -7.73 3.42
C ALA A 85 3.16 -8.70 2.94
N TRP A 86 3.16 -8.96 1.64
CA TRP A 86 2.17 -9.79 0.97
C TRP A 86 2.84 -11.11 0.56
N PRO A 87 2.79 -12.16 1.40
CA PRO A 87 3.30 -13.48 1.05
C PRO A 87 2.47 -14.13 -0.08
N VAL A 88 2.99 -15.22 -0.66
CA VAL A 88 2.26 -16.06 -1.62
C VAL A 88 0.87 -16.42 -1.07
N GLY A 89 -0.17 -16.34 -1.89
CA GLY A 89 -1.55 -16.62 -1.49
C GLY A 89 -2.29 -15.43 -0.87
N SER A 90 -1.59 -14.37 -0.48
CA SER A 90 -2.23 -13.15 0.05
C SER A 90 -2.83 -12.29 -1.07
N PHE A 91 -3.99 -11.68 -0.79
CA PHE A 91 -4.64 -10.71 -1.67
C PHE A 91 -5.63 -9.84 -0.89
N ILE A 92 -6.16 -8.81 -1.53
CA ILE A 92 -7.28 -8.02 -0.99
C ILE A 92 -8.35 -7.89 -2.08
N PRO A 93 -9.62 -8.24 -1.80
CA PRO A 93 -10.70 -8.16 -2.78
C PRO A 93 -11.07 -6.71 -3.14
N TRP A 94 -12.01 -6.54 -4.06
CA TRP A 94 -12.52 -5.22 -4.47
C TRP A 94 -13.12 -4.44 -3.32
N HIS A 95 -12.61 -3.23 -3.08
CA HIS A 95 -13.03 -2.36 -2.00
C HIS A 95 -12.71 -0.88 -2.31
N ARG A 96 -13.14 -0.01 -1.38
CA ARG A 96 -12.81 1.42 -1.37
C ARG A 96 -12.25 1.79 -0.01
N ASP A 97 -11.36 2.77 0.02
CA ASP A 97 -10.72 3.28 1.24
C ASP A 97 -11.54 4.37 1.92
N GLY A 98 -12.86 4.40 1.72
CA GLY A 98 -13.71 5.54 2.06
C GLY A 98 -13.64 5.99 3.52
N LYS A 99 -13.15 5.18 4.46
CA LYS A 99 -12.92 5.58 5.85
C LYS A 99 -11.74 6.54 6.06
N HIS A 100 -10.90 6.75 5.04
CA HIS A 100 -9.70 7.59 5.10
C HIS A 100 -9.88 8.92 4.36
N GLY A 101 -9.05 9.91 4.66
CA GLY A 101 -9.03 11.18 3.92
C GLY A 101 -8.27 11.10 2.60
N GLY A 102 -7.49 10.02 2.43
CA GLY A 102 -6.67 9.70 1.28
C GLY A 102 -5.74 8.54 1.63
N ALA A 103 -5.21 7.88 0.61
CA ALA A 103 -4.29 6.77 0.73
C ALA A 103 -3.14 6.92 -0.28
N ALA A 104 -1.95 6.50 0.11
CA ALA A 104 -0.83 6.34 -0.79
C ALA A 104 -0.19 4.97 -0.62
N THR A 105 0.25 4.35 -1.70
CA THR A 105 0.99 3.09 -1.71
C THR A 105 2.30 3.31 -2.44
N VAL A 106 3.43 2.88 -1.89
CA VAL A 106 4.71 2.86 -2.59
C VAL A 106 5.24 1.43 -2.61
N TYR A 107 5.54 0.91 -3.79
CA TYR A 107 6.05 -0.44 -3.97
C TYR A 107 7.57 -0.48 -3.80
N LEU A 108 8.06 -1.44 -3.02
CA LEU A 108 9.44 -1.43 -2.53
C LEU A 108 10.35 -2.47 -3.19
N ASN A 109 9.82 -3.60 -3.69
CA ASN A 109 10.65 -4.65 -4.28
C ASN A 109 11.46 -4.11 -5.47
N GLU A 110 12.76 -4.39 -5.51
CA GLU A 110 13.64 -3.95 -6.62
C GLU A 110 13.23 -4.56 -7.97
N ARG A 111 12.65 -5.75 -7.94
CA ARG A 111 12.10 -6.44 -9.10
C ARG A 111 10.72 -7.00 -8.74
N TRP A 112 9.76 -6.81 -9.65
CA TRP A 112 8.46 -7.48 -9.57
C TRP A 112 7.91 -7.75 -10.97
N GLU A 113 7.74 -9.02 -11.31
CA GLU A 113 7.21 -9.42 -12.61
C GLU A 113 5.69 -9.60 -12.56
N PRO A 114 4.95 -9.26 -13.64
CA PRO A 114 3.51 -9.42 -13.68
C PRO A 114 3.01 -10.84 -13.38
N GLU A 115 3.78 -11.86 -13.78
CA GLU A 115 3.51 -13.28 -13.60
C GLU A 115 3.51 -13.71 -12.13
N TRP A 116 4.07 -12.90 -11.24
CA TRP A 116 4.05 -13.15 -9.78
C TRP A 116 2.75 -12.70 -9.12
N GLY A 117 1.84 -12.08 -9.87
CA GLY A 117 0.59 -11.55 -9.33
C GLY A 117 0.86 -10.35 -8.41
N GLY A 118 0.08 -10.21 -7.33
CA GLY A 118 0.17 -9.04 -6.44
C GLY A 118 -0.10 -7.70 -7.14
N LEU A 119 -0.81 -7.72 -8.27
CA LEU A 119 -1.06 -6.57 -9.13
C LEU A 119 -2.15 -5.70 -8.54
N PHE A 120 -2.01 -4.39 -8.65
CA PHE A 120 -3.06 -3.46 -8.26
C PHE A 120 -4.04 -3.29 -9.41
N LEU A 121 -5.32 -3.59 -9.16
CA LEU A 121 -6.38 -3.38 -10.12
C LEU A 121 -7.28 -2.25 -9.63
N HIS A 122 -7.68 -1.38 -10.54
CA HIS A 122 -8.68 -0.35 -10.23
C HIS A 122 -9.68 -0.17 -11.36
N ARG A 123 -10.86 0.34 -11.02
CA ARG A 123 -11.90 0.63 -12.01
C ARG A 123 -12.72 1.85 -11.59
N ALA A 124 -13.26 2.55 -12.58
CA ALA A 124 -14.11 3.72 -12.35
C ALA A 124 -15.42 3.35 -11.63
N SER A 125 -15.97 2.18 -11.92
CA SER A 125 -17.22 1.69 -11.33
C SER A 125 -17.30 0.16 -11.38
N LYS A 126 -18.21 -0.42 -10.58
CA LYS A 126 -18.47 -1.86 -10.59
C LYS A 126 -18.95 -2.29 -11.98
N GLY A 127 -18.29 -3.30 -12.55
CA GLY A 127 -18.57 -3.81 -13.90
C GLY A 127 -17.77 -3.14 -15.03
N ALA A 128 -17.10 -2.01 -14.78
CA ALA A 128 -16.16 -1.45 -15.75
C ALA A 128 -14.92 -2.33 -15.89
N ARG A 129 -14.31 -2.31 -17.08
CA ARG A 129 -13.05 -3.01 -17.36
C ARG A 129 -11.94 -2.49 -16.41
N PRO A 130 -11.30 -3.36 -15.62
CA PRO A 130 -10.20 -2.95 -14.75
C PRO A 130 -8.99 -2.44 -15.54
N SER A 131 -8.33 -1.45 -14.96
CA SER A 131 -6.95 -1.07 -15.29
C SER A 131 -5.99 -1.74 -14.32
N VAL A 132 -4.78 -2.03 -14.77
CA VAL A 132 -3.75 -2.77 -14.03
C VAL A 132 -2.56 -1.85 -13.78
N VAL A 133 -2.04 -1.86 -12.55
CA VAL A 133 -0.73 -1.30 -12.23
C VAL A 133 0.19 -2.39 -11.70
N VAL A 134 1.32 -2.57 -12.39
CA VAL A 134 2.40 -3.47 -11.97
C VAL A 134 3.18 -2.79 -10.83
N PRO A 135 3.42 -3.48 -9.70
CA PRO A 135 4.04 -2.92 -8.51
C PRO A 135 5.58 -2.83 -8.64
N ARG A 136 6.05 -1.98 -9.55
CA ARG A 136 7.47 -1.78 -9.84
C ARG A 136 8.19 -1.03 -8.70
N PHE A 137 9.49 -1.26 -8.59
CA PHE A 137 10.34 -0.54 -7.64
C PHE A 137 10.10 0.96 -7.64
N ASN A 138 9.90 1.55 -6.46
CA ASN A 138 9.76 3.00 -6.25
C ASN A 138 8.56 3.64 -6.97
N ARG A 139 7.61 2.84 -7.42
CA ARG A 139 6.34 3.33 -7.96
C ARG A 139 5.36 3.61 -6.83
N GLY A 140 4.76 4.78 -6.89
CA GLY A 140 3.71 5.27 -6.02
C GLY A 140 2.35 5.25 -6.68
N LEU A 141 1.33 4.97 -5.86
CA LEU A 141 -0.07 5.25 -6.13
C LEU A 141 -0.59 6.25 -5.11
N ARG A 142 -1.25 7.31 -5.57
CA ARG A 142 -2.04 8.20 -4.72
C ARG A 142 -3.51 7.98 -5.05
N ASN A 143 -4.27 7.57 -4.03
CA ASN A 143 -5.71 7.30 -4.10
C ASN A 143 -6.42 8.30 -3.17
N ASP A 144 -7.38 9.06 -3.70
CA ASP A 144 -8.20 10.00 -2.94
C ASP A 144 -9.36 9.33 -2.18
N SER A 145 -9.25 8.02 -1.92
CA SER A 145 -10.17 7.14 -1.19
C SER A 145 -11.45 6.72 -1.95
N GLY A 146 -11.75 7.31 -3.10
CA GLY A 146 -12.99 7.05 -3.85
C GLY A 146 -12.95 5.85 -4.79
N ILE A 147 -11.76 5.36 -5.13
CA ILE A 147 -11.57 4.42 -6.23
C ILE A 147 -11.79 2.97 -5.79
N ASP A 148 -12.61 2.25 -6.56
CA ASP A 148 -12.82 0.82 -6.38
C ASP A 148 -11.61 0.05 -6.92
N HIS A 149 -10.94 -0.69 -6.04
CA HIS A 149 -9.67 -1.33 -6.34
C HIS A 149 -9.48 -2.63 -5.57
N CYS A 150 -8.55 -3.46 -6.03
CA CYS A 150 -8.15 -4.70 -5.37
C CYS A 150 -6.66 -4.98 -5.63
N THR A 151 -6.10 -5.98 -4.94
CA THR A 151 -4.81 -6.55 -5.29
C THR A 151 -5.02 -8.01 -5.67
N THR A 152 -4.47 -8.46 -6.80
CA THR A 152 -4.53 -9.88 -7.19
C THR A 152 -3.71 -10.75 -6.23
N PRO A 153 -3.99 -12.06 -6.13
CA PRO A 153 -3.14 -12.98 -5.38
C PRO A 153 -1.67 -12.89 -5.79
N VAL A 154 -0.78 -12.96 -4.80
CA VAL A 154 0.64 -13.26 -5.02
C VAL A 154 0.76 -14.75 -5.32
N LEU A 155 1.42 -15.10 -6.42
CA LEU A 155 1.46 -16.47 -6.93
C LEU A 155 2.73 -17.22 -6.47
N PRO A 156 2.74 -18.57 -6.42
CA PRO A 156 3.88 -19.38 -5.96
C PRO A 156 5.22 -19.17 -6.67
N GLY A 157 5.24 -18.47 -7.82
CA GLY A 157 6.47 -18.11 -8.54
C GLY A 157 7.19 -16.86 -8.00
N ALA A 158 6.60 -16.13 -7.05
CA ALA A 158 7.21 -14.94 -6.47
C ALA A 158 8.42 -15.31 -5.59
N PRO A 159 9.62 -14.70 -5.78
CA PRO A 159 10.82 -15.07 -5.04
C PRO A 159 10.84 -14.55 -3.59
N GLU A 160 10.02 -13.55 -3.29
CA GLU A 160 9.88 -12.94 -1.98
C GLU A 160 8.46 -12.36 -1.83
N PRO A 161 8.01 -12.00 -0.61
CA PRO A 161 6.77 -11.26 -0.44
C PRO A 161 6.78 -9.95 -1.23
N ARG A 162 5.61 -9.53 -1.73
CA ARG A 162 5.48 -8.16 -2.23
C ARG A 162 5.53 -7.21 -1.03
N PHE A 163 6.50 -6.30 -1.01
CA PHE A 163 6.63 -5.28 0.02
C PHE A 163 6.12 -3.94 -0.49
N SER A 164 5.38 -3.26 0.36
CA SER A 164 4.90 -1.90 0.09
C SER A 164 4.84 -1.07 1.36
N LEU A 165 5.04 0.24 1.21
CA LEU A 165 4.58 1.22 2.16
C LEU A 165 3.13 1.56 1.85
N GLN A 166 2.27 1.50 2.85
CA GLN A 166 0.91 1.98 2.80
C GLN A 166 0.77 3.16 3.76
N VAL A 167 0.21 4.26 3.26
CA VAL A 167 -0.04 5.46 4.04
C VAL A 167 -1.52 5.78 3.99
N PHE A 168 -2.13 5.99 5.16
CA PHE A 168 -3.53 6.38 5.28
C PHE A 168 -3.65 7.69 6.02
N ARG A 169 -4.17 8.72 5.35
CA ARG A 169 -4.48 10.01 5.98
C ARG A 169 -5.73 9.87 6.84
N ARG A 170 -5.70 10.39 8.06
CA ARG A 170 -6.90 10.53 8.87
C ARG A 170 -7.82 11.55 8.20
N ARG A 171 -9.13 11.37 8.35
CA ARG A 171 -10.09 12.41 7.96
C ARG A 171 -9.97 13.54 8.97
N ASP A 172 -9.99 14.77 8.48
CA ASP A 172 -10.05 15.94 9.35
C ASP A 172 -11.40 15.93 10.09
N ALA A 173 -11.36 16.20 11.40
CA ALA A 173 -12.56 16.35 12.21
C ALA A 173 -13.32 17.62 11.77
N GLY A 174 -14.19 17.47 10.77
CA GLY A 174 -14.96 18.59 10.21
C GLY A 174 -15.60 18.34 8.84
N ALA A 175 -15.11 17.36 8.07
CA ALA A 175 -15.63 17.09 6.71
C ALA A 175 -16.84 16.13 6.68
N GLY A 176 -17.59 16.00 7.77
CA GLY A 176 -18.66 15.02 7.97
C GLY A 176 -20.07 15.59 8.10
N GLY A 177 -20.34 16.77 7.53
CA GLY A 177 -21.66 17.37 7.52
C GLY A 177 -22.11 17.76 6.12
N ALA A 178 -22.80 16.85 5.44
CA ALA A 178 -23.86 17.10 4.46
C ALA A 178 -24.53 15.77 4.12
#